data_AF-A0A9E4FHH4-F1
#
_entry.id   AF-A0A9E4FHH4-F1
#
_cell.length_a   1.000
_cell.length_b   1.000
_cell.length_c   1.000
_cell.angle_alpha   90.00
_cell.angle_beta   90.00
_cell.angle_gamma   90.00
#
_symmetry.space_group_name_H-M   'P 1'
#
loop_
_entity.id
_entity.type
_entity.pdbx_description
1 polymer ?
#
loop_
_entity_poly.entity_id
_entity_poly.type
_entity_poly.pdbx_seq_one_letter_code
_entity_poly.pdbx_strand_id
1 'polypeptide(L)'
;HKPDPTPAGWGPGRAYATLGSYDMTLLADDKATPIPFDGKAAEAGWNKIGEFEFTTTEIRLEISSQTDGEMVIADAIRWVPLD
;
A
#
# COMPACT_ATOMS: atom_id res chain seq x y z
N HIS A 1 10.05 5.42 -43.70
CA HIS A 1 10.02 4.98 -42.29
C HIS A 1 10.76 6.00 -41.43
N LYS A 2 10.08 6.53 -40.40
CA LYS A 2 10.72 6.93 -39.15
C LYS A 2 10.18 5.97 -38.08
N PRO A 3 11.03 5.39 -37.22
CA PRO A 3 10.54 4.64 -36.08
C PRO A 3 9.82 5.61 -35.12
N ASP A 4 8.74 5.15 -34.51
CA ASP A 4 7.99 5.91 -33.51
C ASP A 4 8.90 6.36 -32.36
N PRO A 5 8.65 7.54 -31.77
CA PRO A 5 9.32 7.91 -30.53
C PRO A 5 8.84 6.94 -29.44
N THR A 6 9.72 6.03 -29.04
CA THR A 6 9.63 5.29 -27.78
C THR A 6 9.17 6.23 -26.67
N PRO A 7 8.18 5.85 -25.84
CA PRO A 7 7.84 6.62 -24.66
C PRO A 7 9.10 6.87 -23.84
N ALA A 8 9.49 8.13 -23.71
CA ALA A 8 10.67 8.53 -22.97
C ALA A 8 10.53 8.08 -21.52
N GLY A 9 11.29 7.06 -21.10
CA GLY A 9 11.28 6.63 -19.71
C GLY A 9 12.23 5.52 -19.31
N TRP A 10 12.69 4.69 -20.24
CA TRP A 10 13.56 3.55 -19.94
C TRP A 10 15.02 3.89 -20.21
N GLY A 11 15.55 4.87 -19.49
CA GLY A 11 16.98 5.21 -19.46
C GLY A 11 17.49 5.21 -18.01
N PRO A 12 18.80 4.97 -17.79
CA PRO A 12 19.37 4.93 -16.44
C PRO A 12 19.36 6.35 -15.86
N GLY A 13 18.46 6.62 -14.92
CA GLY A 13 18.32 7.95 -14.33
C GLY A 13 16.97 8.29 -13.70
N ARG A 14 15.96 7.40 -13.76
CA ARG A 14 14.78 7.58 -12.92
C ARG A 14 15.08 7.03 -11.53
N ALA A 15 15.27 7.94 -10.56
CA ALA A 15 14.92 7.59 -9.19
C ALA A 15 13.49 7.03 -9.25
N TYR A 16 13.30 5.79 -8.81
CA TYR A 16 11.96 5.30 -8.55
C TYR A 16 11.33 6.27 -7.55
N ALA A 17 10.09 6.70 -7.79
CA ALA A 17 9.40 7.56 -6.84
C ALA A 17 9.50 6.93 -5.45
N THR A 18 9.92 7.74 -4.48
CA THR A 18 10.21 7.26 -3.14
C THR A 18 8.94 6.86 -2.42
N LEU A 19 8.96 5.72 -1.75
CA LEU A 19 7.89 5.33 -0.84
C LEU A 19 8.03 6.09 0.47
N GLY A 20 6.94 6.19 1.21
CA GLY A 20 6.87 6.83 2.52
C GLY A 20 6.02 6.05 3.51
N SER A 21 5.67 6.69 4.60
CA SER A 21 4.65 6.24 5.54
C SER A 21 3.29 6.25 4.85
N TYR A 22 2.51 5.20 5.05
CA TYR A 22 1.15 5.10 4.50
C TYR A 22 0.15 5.38 5.62
N ASP A 23 -0.78 6.28 5.34
CA ASP A 23 -1.94 6.50 6.20
C ASP A 23 -3.02 5.47 5.85
N MET A 24 -3.15 4.48 6.74
CA MET A 24 -4.07 3.36 6.58
C MET A 24 -5.03 3.28 7.77
N THR A 25 -6.31 3.02 7.48
CA THR A 25 -7.35 2.85 8.50
C THR A 25 -8.16 1.60 8.23
N LEU A 26 -8.26 0.73 9.23
CA LEU A 26 -9.11 -0.44 9.22
C LEU A 26 -10.47 -0.12 9.84
N LEU A 27 -11.52 -0.33 9.08
CA LEU A 27 -12.91 -0.14 9.49
C LEU A 27 -13.57 -1.52 9.66
N ALA A 28 -14.00 -1.82 10.89
CA ALA A 28 -14.75 -3.01 11.25
C ALA A 28 -15.44 -2.79 12.60
N ASP A 29 -16.58 -3.46 12.83
CA ASP A 29 -17.31 -3.40 14.12
C ASP A 29 -17.58 -1.97 14.62
N ASP A 30 -17.94 -1.06 13.71
CA ASP A 30 -18.12 0.39 13.97
C ASP A 30 -16.89 1.09 14.56
N LYS A 31 -15.70 0.49 14.40
CA LYS A 31 -14.41 1.04 14.84
C LYS A 31 -13.54 1.39 13.66
N ALA A 32 -12.87 2.54 13.77
CA ALA A 32 -11.77 2.94 12.90
C ALA A 32 -10.45 2.75 13.64
N THR A 33 -9.61 1.86 13.13
CA THR A 33 -8.31 1.52 13.71
C THR A 33 -7.20 1.99 12.77
N PRO A 34 -6.45 3.04 13.13
CA PRO A 34 -5.27 3.43 12.36
C PRO A 34 -4.21 2.33 12.37
N ILE A 35 -3.60 2.07 11.23
CA ILE A 35 -2.52 1.08 11.07
C ILE A 35 -1.25 1.81 10.59
N PRO A 36 -0.20 1.90 11.42
CA PRO A 36 1.07 2.46 10.98
C PRO A 36 1.75 1.50 9.98
N PHE A 37 2.19 2.03 8.84
CA PHE A 37 2.94 1.26 7.86
C PHE A 37 4.01 2.11 7.20
N ASP A 38 5.25 1.63 7.23
CA ASP A 38 6.39 2.25 6.56
C ASP A 38 6.64 1.57 5.22
N GLY A 39 6.26 2.21 4.13
CA GLY A 39 6.49 1.72 2.77
C GLY A 39 7.97 1.64 2.40
N LYS A 40 8.86 2.36 3.11
CA LYS A 40 10.32 2.27 2.89
C LYS A 40 10.91 0.98 3.47
N ALA A 41 10.31 0.47 4.53
CA ALA A 41 10.70 -0.76 5.21
C ALA A 41 9.96 -2.00 4.70
N ALA A 42 9.03 -1.82 3.76
CA ALA A 42 8.24 -2.92 3.20
C ALA A 42 9.12 -3.93 2.45
N GLU A 43 8.83 -5.20 2.65
CA GLU A 43 9.48 -6.31 1.95
C GLU A 43 8.76 -6.60 0.63
N ALA A 44 9.47 -7.27 -0.29
CA ALA A 44 8.87 -7.77 -1.51
C ALA A 44 7.82 -8.86 -1.18
N GLY A 45 6.61 -8.69 -1.72
CA GLY A 45 5.50 -9.61 -1.51
C GLY A 45 4.55 -9.16 -0.39
N TRP A 46 4.07 -10.10 0.42
CA TRP A 46 3.05 -9.84 1.43
C TRP A 46 3.64 -9.34 2.73
N ASN A 47 3.29 -8.11 3.11
CA ASN A 47 3.66 -7.53 4.40
C ASN A 47 2.55 -7.77 5.44
N LYS A 48 2.90 -8.27 6.62
CA LYS A 48 1.94 -8.42 7.73
C LYS A 48 1.77 -7.08 8.42
N ILE A 49 0.54 -6.56 8.44
CA ILE A 49 0.22 -5.25 9.02
C ILE A 49 -0.42 -5.33 10.40
N GLY A 50 -0.91 -6.51 10.79
CA GLY A 50 -1.53 -6.71 12.10
C GLY A 50 -2.26 -8.04 12.21
N GLU A 51 -2.81 -8.26 13.40
CA GLU A 51 -3.77 -9.30 13.74
C GLU A 51 -4.98 -8.62 14.36
N PHE A 52 -6.17 -9.07 13.99
CA PHE A 52 -7.40 -8.40 14.36
C PHE A 52 -8.47 -9.44 14.63
N GLU A 53 -9.30 -9.16 15.62
CA GLU A 53 -10.52 -9.90 15.90
C GLU A 53 -11.71 -9.07 15.39
N PHE A 54 -12.60 -9.72 14.64
CA PHE A 54 -13.78 -9.10 14.07
C PHE A 54 -15.02 -9.88 14.45
N THR A 55 -16.12 -9.18 14.72
CA THR A 55 -17.45 -9.80 14.86
C THR A 55 -18.31 -9.63 13.62
N THR A 56 -17.99 -8.63 12.80
CA THR A 56 -18.62 -8.34 11.51
C THR A 56 -18.03 -9.18 10.38
N THR A 57 -18.80 -9.33 9.30
CA THR A 57 -18.34 -9.88 8.02
C THR A 57 -17.93 -8.81 7.01
N GLU A 58 -18.27 -7.55 7.25
CA GLU A 58 -17.87 -6.42 6.41
C GLU A 58 -16.67 -5.71 7.04
N ILE A 59 -15.52 -5.84 6.39
CA ILE A 59 -14.24 -5.28 6.83
C ILE A 59 -13.67 -4.47 5.67
N ARG A 60 -13.21 -3.25 5.95
CA ARG A 60 -12.61 -2.37 4.94
C ARG A 60 -11.25 -1.86 5.41
N LEU A 61 -10.24 -1.96 4.56
CA LEU A 61 -8.99 -1.23 4.72
C LEU A 61 -9.01 -0.03 3.77
N GLU A 62 -8.91 1.16 4.33
CA GLU A 62 -8.78 2.42 3.58
C GLU A 62 -7.32 2.85 3.60
N ILE A 63 -6.82 3.34 2.45
CA ILE A 63 -5.46 3.87 2.29
C ILE A 63 -5.60 5.27 1.68
N SER A 64 -5.06 6.27 2.35
CA SER A 64 -5.02 7.65 1.86
C SER A 64 -3.83 7.85 0.91
N SER A 65 -3.94 8.83 0.00
CA SER A 65 -2.80 9.28 -0.80
C SER A 65 -1.84 10.20 -0.04
N GLN A 66 -2.14 10.51 1.22
CA GLN A 66 -1.25 11.29 2.08
C GLN A 66 -0.06 10.44 2.53
N THR A 67 1.14 10.91 2.24
CA THR A 67 2.39 10.21 2.56
C THR A 67 3.54 11.22 2.70
N ASP A 68 4.62 10.83 3.38
CA ASP A 68 5.88 11.56 3.43
C ASP A 68 6.87 11.15 2.31
N GLY A 69 6.42 10.28 1.40
CA GLY A 69 7.11 9.92 0.16
C GLY A 69 6.54 10.65 -1.06
N GLU A 70 6.91 10.18 -2.25
CA GLU A 70 6.43 10.70 -3.53
C GLU A 70 5.26 9.89 -4.10
N MET A 71 5.00 8.70 -3.57
CA MET A 71 3.91 7.84 -4.05
C MET A 71 3.36 6.89 -2.98
N VAL A 72 2.10 6.48 -3.21
CA VAL A 72 1.44 5.37 -2.51
C VAL A 72 1.13 4.29 -3.55
N ILE A 73 1.45 3.04 -3.25
CA ILE A 73 1.14 1.87 -4.08
C ILE A 73 0.12 1.01 -3.32
N ALA A 74 -1.02 0.75 -3.94
CA ALA A 74 -2.00 -0.22 -3.47
C ALA A 74 -2.18 -1.30 -4.55
N ASP A 75 -2.03 -2.56 -4.16
CA ASP A 75 -2.22 -3.72 -5.03
C ASP A 75 -3.34 -4.60 -4.48
N ALA A 76 -3.07 -5.32 -3.39
CA ALA A 76 -4.01 -6.24 -2.78
C ALA A 76 -3.87 -6.35 -1.25
N ILE A 77 -4.95 -6.80 -0.60
CA ILE A 77 -4.97 -7.24 0.79
C ILE A 77 -5.34 -8.73 0.87
N ARG A 78 -4.92 -9.40 1.96
CA ARG A 78 -5.33 -10.77 2.26
C ARG A 78 -5.64 -10.94 3.74
N TRP A 79 -6.66 -11.72 4.04
CA TRP A 79 -6.99 -12.18 5.39
C TRP A 79 -6.47 -13.59 5.58
N VAL A 80 -5.82 -13.86 6.71
CA VAL A 80 -5.35 -15.19 7.10
C VAL A 80 -6.00 -15.52 8.45
N PRO A 81 -6.81 -16.58 8.54
CA PRO A 81 -7.34 -17.04 9.82
C PRO A 81 -6.19 -17.36 10.79
N LEU A 82 -6.37 -17.01 12.06
CA LEU A 82 -5.45 -17.39 13.14
C LEU A 82 -5.96 -18.69 13.78
N ASP A 83 -5.03 -19.53 14.23
CA ASP A 83 -5.31 -20.78 14.93
C ASP A 83 -5.63 -20.56 16.42
#